data_AF-G9YNR4-F1
#
_entry.id   AF-G9YNR4-F1
#
_cell.length_a   1.000
_cell.length_b   1.000
_cell.length_c   1.000
_cell.angle_alpha   90.00
_cell.angle_beta   90.00
_cell.angle_gamma   90.00
#
_symmetry.space_group_name_H-M   'P 1'
#
loop_
_entity.id
_entity.type
_entity.pdbx_description
1 polymer ?
#
loop_
_entity_poly.entity_id
_entity_poly.type
_entity_poly.pdbx_seq_one_letter_code
_entity_poly.pdbx_strand_id
1 'polypeptide(L)'
;MAETKNLCAQIPLELHAKVCGEREQREQTTSQYITELLMEYYKMKENGGKTTMANNGSRTMAFQIPEELFQRIKQHLERESARSGRKVTQREFVLSLIEEALEQAEEEAAEEEATQEKCGEDA
;
A
#
# COMPACT_ATOMS: atom_id res chain seq x y z
N MET A 1 -16.56 4.11 -29.25
CA MET A 1 -17.26 4.83 -28.16
C MET A 1 -17.49 3.82 -27.05
N ALA A 2 -17.30 4.19 -25.78
CA ALA A 2 -17.66 3.31 -24.67
C ALA A 2 -19.19 3.12 -24.68
N GLU A 3 -19.64 1.88 -24.45
CA GLU A 3 -21.06 1.60 -24.27
C GLU A 3 -21.55 2.29 -22.99
N THR A 4 -22.66 3.04 -23.06
CA THR A 4 -23.22 3.76 -21.92
C THR A 4 -24.68 3.38 -21.70
N LYS A 5 -25.13 3.36 -20.44
CA LYS A 5 -26.52 3.14 -20.03
C LYS A 5 -26.91 4.22 -19.03
N ASN A 6 -28.18 4.64 -19.07
CA ASN A 6 -28.69 5.67 -18.16
C ASN A 6 -28.86 5.14 -16.74
N LEU A 7 -28.45 5.94 -15.76
CA LEU A 7 -28.72 5.73 -14.34
C LEU A 7 -29.76 6.77 -13.88
N CYS A 8 -30.95 6.30 -13.53
CA CYS A 8 -32.05 7.16 -13.05
C CYS A 8 -32.37 6.84 -11.59
N ALA A 9 -32.32 7.85 -10.72
CA ALA A 9 -32.68 7.72 -9.31
C ALA A 9 -33.26 9.05 -8.81
N GLN A 10 -34.22 8.97 -7.89
CA GLN A 10 -34.67 10.15 -7.14
C GLN A 10 -33.70 10.40 -5.99
N ILE A 11 -33.30 11.66 -5.81
CA ILE A 11 -32.42 12.10 -4.73
C ILE A 11 -33.10 13.21 -3.92
N PRO A 12 -32.76 13.39 -2.63
CA PRO A 12 -33.27 14.50 -1.83
C PRO A 12 -32.98 15.86 -2.48
N LEU A 13 -33.90 16.82 -2.31
CA LEU A 13 -33.80 18.16 -2.91
C LEU A 13 -32.50 18.88 -2.52
N GLU A 14 -32.05 18.73 -1.28
CA GLU A 14 -30.80 19.32 -0.80
C GLU A 14 -29.57 18.79 -1.56
N LEU A 15 -29.54 17.46 -1.79
CA LEU A 15 -28.45 16.83 -2.53
C LEU A 15 -28.49 17.23 -4.01
N HIS A 16 -29.69 17.33 -4.59
CA HIS A 16 -29.87 17.84 -5.94
C HIS A 16 -29.35 19.27 -6.10
N ALA A 17 -29.72 20.18 -5.19
CA ALA A 17 -29.26 21.56 -5.21
C ALA A 17 -27.73 21.65 -5.11
N LYS A 18 -27.12 20.85 -4.24
CA LYS A 18 -25.67 20.77 -4.10
C LYS A 18 -24.99 20.30 -5.40
N VAL A 19 -25.44 19.19 -5.97
CA VAL A 19 -24.92 18.64 -7.24
C VAL A 19 -25.03 19.65 -8.38
N CYS A 20 -26.17 20.35 -8.49
CA CYS A 20 -26.35 21.39 -9.50
C CYS A 20 -25.37 22.55 -9.33
N GLY A 21 -25.22 23.07 -8.11
CA GLY A 21 -24.30 24.18 -7.84
C GLY A 21 -22.83 23.82 -8.10
N GLU A 22 -22.39 22.63 -7.68
CA GLU A 22 -21.01 22.18 -7.91
C GLU A 22 -20.72 21.91 -9.39
N ARG A 23 -21.69 21.36 -10.11
CA ARG A 23 -21.58 21.14 -11.55
C ARG A 23 -21.45 22.45 -12.32
N GLU A 24 -22.26 23.46 -11.99
CA GLU A 24 -22.22 24.78 -12.63
C GLU A 24 -20.88 25.48 -12.40
N GLN A 25 -20.32 25.39 -11.19
CA GLN A 25 -18.99 25.92 -10.88
C GLN A 25 -17.87 25.25 -11.68
N ARG A 26 -18.04 23.98 -12.05
CA ARG A 26 -17.06 23.20 -12.83
C ARG A 26 -17.31 23.24 -14.33
N GLU A 27 -18.34 23.97 -14.78
CA GLU A 27 -18.75 24.08 -16.19
C GLU A 27 -18.98 22.70 -16.88
N GLN A 28 -19.44 21.71 -16.11
CA GLN A 28 -19.65 20.34 -16.58
C GLN A 28 -21.12 20.03 -16.87
N THR A 29 -21.38 19.04 -17.72
CA THR A 29 -22.72 18.46 -17.85
C THR A 29 -23.04 17.54 -16.67
N THR A 30 -24.33 17.29 -16.40
CA THR A 30 -24.74 16.41 -15.29
C THR A 30 -24.13 15.03 -15.41
N SER A 31 -24.09 14.50 -16.64
CA SER A 31 -23.54 13.19 -16.93
C SER A 31 -22.05 13.13 -16.61
N GLN A 32 -21.27 14.13 -17.02
CA GLN A 32 -19.83 14.19 -16.73
C GLN A 32 -19.56 14.26 -15.22
N TYR A 33 -20.21 15.21 -14.53
CA TYR A 33 -20.01 15.41 -13.11
C TYR A 33 -20.42 14.17 -12.28
N ILE A 34 -21.56 13.56 -12.58
CA ILE A 34 -22.01 12.33 -11.89
C ILE A 34 -21.09 11.15 -12.21
N THR A 35 -20.61 11.03 -13.45
CA THR A 35 -19.67 9.96 -13.81
C THR A 35 -18.36 10.12 -13.06
N GLU A 36 -17.80 11.33 -12.99
CA GLU A 36 -16.59 11.63 -12.21
C GLU A 36 -16.79 11.35 -10.72
N LEU A 37 -17.88 11.84 -10.14
CA LEU A 37 -18.21 11.63 -8.73
C LEU A 37 -18.34 10.14 -8.39
N LEU A 38 -19.03 9.36 -9.24
CA LEU A 38 -19.18 7.92 -9.05
C LEU A 38 -17.86 7.18 -9.25
N MET A 39 -17.07 7.56 -10.27
CA MET A 39 -15.74 6.98 -10.49
C MET A 39 -14.82 7.25 -9.30
N GLU A 40 -14.79 8.46 -8.77
CA GLU A 40 -14.02 8.80 -7.57
C GLU A 40 -14.51 8.04 -6.35
N TYR A 41 -15.84 8.00 -6.12
CA TYR A 41 -16.43 7.27 -5.01
C TYR A 41 -16.07 5.78 -5.04
N TYR A 42 -16.21 5.12 -6.20
CA TYR A 42 -15.88 3.70 -6.32
C TYR A 42 -14.37 3.45 -6.28
N LYS A 43 -13.53 4.33 -6.85
CA LYS A 43 -12.07 4.26 -6.66
C LYS A 43 -11.67 4.41 -5.19
N MET A 44 -12.30 5.31 -4.44
CA MET A 44 -12.03 5.49 -3.01
C MET A 44 -12.54 4.31 -2.17
N LYS A 45 -13.68 3.73 -2.55
CA LYS A 45 -14.30 2.58 -1.86
C LYS A 45 -13.57 1.27 -2.15
N GLU A 46 -13.15 1.04 -3.39
CA GLU A 46 -12.32 -0.10 -3.81
C GLU A 46 -10.93 -0.02 -3.15
N ASN A 47 -10.38 1.18 -3.04
CA ASN A 47 -9.15 1.45 -2.27
C ASN A 47 -9.37 1.52 -0.75
N GLY A 48 -10.55 1.17 -0.23
CA GLY A 48 -10.84 1.07 1.21
C GLY A 48 -10.57 2.33 2.03
N GLY A 49 -10.63 3.52 1.43
CA GLY A 49 -10.24 4.78 2.08
C GLY A 49 -8.73 4.91 2.34
N LYS A 50 -7.90 3.99 1.84
CA LYS A 50 -6.44 4.08 1.84
C LYS A 50 -5.97 4.44 0.44
N THR A 51 -5.52 5.68 0.27
CA THR A 51 -4.61 6.07 -0.81
C THR A 51 -3.35 5.22 -0.71
N THR A 52 -3.31 4.03 -1.33
CA THR A 52 -2.07 3.27 -1.45
C THR A 52 -2.10 2.38 -2.69
N MET A 53 -1.61 2.95 -3.80
CA MET A 53 -0.64 2.34 -4.73
C MET A 53 -0.57 0.79 -4.73
N ALA A 54 -1.63 0.10 -5.13
CA ALA A 54 -1.66 -1.37 -5.23
C ALA A 54 -1.97 -1.83 -6.65
N ASN A 55 -1.16 -1.43 -7.65
CA ASN A 55 -1.36 -1.86 -9.04
C ASN A 55 -0.12 -2.46 -9.74
N ASN A 56 0.96 -2.79 -9.01
CA ASN A 56 2.21 -3.31 -9.63
C ASN A 56 2.79 -4.54 -8.90
N GLY A 57 1.97 -5.53 -8.53
CA GLY A 57 2.47 -6.80 -7.96
C GLY A 57 3.13 -6.70 -6.57
N SER A 58 3.13 -5.52 -5.96
CA SER A 58 3.61 -5.29 -4.60
C SER A 58 2.43 -5.28 -3.62
N ARG A 59 2.60 -5.99 -2.49
CA ARG A 59 1.69 -5.90 -1.35
C ARG A 59 2.29 -4.91 -0.33
N THR A 60 1.47 -4.01 0.19
CA THR A 60 1.89 -3.09 1.26
C THR A 60 1.80 -3.79 2.61
N MET A 61 2.92 -3.85 3.34
CA MET A 61 2.97 -4.27 4.73
C MET A 61 3.04 -3.04 5.63
N ALA A 62 2.12 -2.95 6.60
CA ALA A 62 2.08 -1.86 7.58
C ALA A 62 1.91 -2.45 8.98
N PHE A 63 2.75 -2.02 9.90
CA PHE A 63 2.71 -2.42 11.31
C PHE A 63 2.88 -1.17 12.20
N GLN A 64 2.32 -1.24 13.41
CA GLN A 64 2.51 -0.19 14.41
C GLN A 64 3.74 -0.53 15.25
N ILE A 65 4.55 0.49 15.56
CA ILE A 65 5.68 0.38 16.48
C ILE A 65 5.62 1.47 17.54
N PRO A 66 6.23 1.24 18.72
CA PRO A 66 6.40 2.30 19.70
C PRO A 66 7.19 3.49 19.12
N GLU A 67 6.83 4.71 19.52
CA GLU A 67 7.49 5.94 19.08
C GLU A 67 9.00 5.92 19.39
N GLU A 68 9.39 5.39 20.55
CA GLU A 68 10.80 5.26 20.94
C GLU A 68 11.60 4.41 19.94
N LEU A 69 11.01 3.32 19.44
CA LEU A 69 11.64 2.47 18.44
C LEU A 69 11.73 3.19 17.10
N PHE A 70 10.68 3.91 16.70
CA PHE A 70 10.69 4.72 15.48
C PHE A 70 11.80 5.78 15.49
N GLN A 71 11.97 6.50 16.60
CA GLN A 71 13.04 7.48 16.76
C GLN A 71 14.43 6.84 16.73
N ARG A 72 14.58 5.67 17.36
CA ARG A 72 15.85 4.94 17.36
C ARG A 72 16.25 4.49 15.95
N ILE A 73 15.29 4.00 15.15
CA ILE A 73 15.50 3.67 13.73
C ILE A 73 15.92 4.93 12.96
N LYS A 74 15.23 6.05 13.15
CA LYS A 74 15.55 7.30 12.47
C LYS A 74 17.00 7.76 12.74
N GLN A 75 17.42 7.77 14.00
CA GLN A 75 18.79 8.14 14.38
C GLN A 75 19.85 7.21 13.77
N HIS A 76 19.55 5.91 13.70
CA HIS A 76 20.44 4.94 13.06
C HIS A 76 20.62 5.25 11.57
N LEU A 77 19.53 5.49 10.85
CA LEU A 77 19.55 5.80 9.41
C LEU A 77 20.28 7.11 9.10
N GLU A 78 20.16 8.12 9.97
CA GLU A 78 20.89 9.39 9.83
C GLU A 78 22.41 9.16 9.95
N ARG A 79 22.86 8.37 10.93
CA ARG A 79 24.28 8.01 11.09
C ARG A 79 24.79 7.19 9.91
N GLU A 80 24.01 6.20 9.46
CA GLU A 80 24.36 5.37 8.31
C GLU A 80 24.45 6.16 7.01
N SER A 81 23.54 7.13 6.83
CA SER A 81 23.57 8.01 5.66
C SER A 81 24.78 8.93 5.67
N ALA A 82 25.15 9.45 6.85
CA ALA A 82 26.36 10.25 7.00
C ALA A 82 27.64 9.44 6.76
N ARG A 83 27.69 8.18 7.23
CA ARG A 83 28.83 7.28 7.09
C ARG A 83 29.05 6.81 5.65
N SER A 84 27.98 6.41 4.97
CA SER A 84 28.04 5.87 3.61
C SER A 84 28.05 6.95 2.52
N GLY A 85 27.73 8.21 2.87
CA GLY A 85 27.53 9.29 1.91
C GLY A 85 26.29 9.11 1.01
N ARG A 86 25.48 8.07 1.25
CA ARG A 86 24.25 7.76 0.51
C ARG A 86 23.07 7.80 1.47
N LYS A 87 21.97 8.42 1.03
CA LYS A 87 20.72 8.43 1.81
C LYS A 87 20.18 7.00 1.93
N VAL A 88 20.18 6.44 3.14
CA VAL A 88 19.56 5.15 3.45
C VAL A 88 18.11 5.40 3.88
N THR A 89 17.16 4.78 3.19
CA THR A 89 15.74 4.96 3.48
C THR A 89 15.24 3.93 4.50
N GLN A 90 14.17 4.29 5.25
CA GLN A 90 13.51 3.36 6.16
C GLN A 90 13.04 2.08 5.44
N ARG A 91 12.56 2.23 4.20
CA ARG A 91 12.11 1.10 3.37
C ARG A 91 13.27 0.14 3.08
N GLU A 92 14.40 0.65 2.62
CA GLU A 92 15.57 -0.20 2.30
C GLU A 92 16.07 -0.94 3.53
N PHE A 93 16.16 -0.26 4.67
CA PHE A 93 16.58 -0.88 5.93
C PHE A 93 15.63 -1.99 6.39
N VAL A 94 14.32 -1.78 6.29
CA VAL A 94 13.35 -2.82 6.68
C VAL A 94 13.39 -3.99 5.70
N LEU A 95 13.54 -3.74 4.39
CA LEU A 95 13.66 -4.81 3.41
C LEU A 95 14.93 -5.63 3.63
N SER A 96 16.08 -4.99 3.86
CA SER A 96 17.33 -5.72 4.11
C SER A 96 17.27 -6.58 5.38
N LEU A 97 16.61 -6.09 6.44
CA LEU A 97 16.41 -6.88 7.66
C LEU A 97 15.53 -8.12 7.43
N ILE A 98 14.52 -8.00 6.56
CA ILE A 98 13.64 -9.13 6.22
C ILE A 98 14.39 -10.14 5.36
N GLU A 99 15.12 -9.67 4.35
CA GLU A 99 15.92 -10.53 3.46
C GLU A 99 16.98 -11.31 4.26
N GLU A 100 17.73 -10.63 5.14
CA GLU A 100 18.74 -11.26 6.00
C GLU A 100 18.12 -12.28 6.97
N ALA A 101 16.97 -11.96 7.57
CA ALA A 101 16.30 -12.89 8.48
C ALA A 101 15.73 -14.13 7.75
N LEU A 102 15.30 -13.98 6.49
CA LEU A 102 14.83 -15.10 5.67
C LEU A 102 16.00 -15.98 5.23
N GLU A 103 17.10 -15.38 4.78
CA GLU A 103 18.31 -16.12 4.39
C GLU A 103 18.85 -16.96 5.56
N GLN A 104 18.94 -16.37 6.76
CA GLN A 104 19.34 -17.11 7.97
C GLN A 104 18.40 -18.27 8.30
N ALA A 105 17.08 -18.05 8.22
CA ALA A 105 16.11 -19.11 8.51
C ALA A 105 16.14 -20.25 7.46
N GLU A 106 16.41 -19.92 6.19
CA GLU A 106 16.56 -20.89 5.11
C GLU A 106 17.86 -21.70 5.25
N GLU A 107 18.97 -21.06 5.65
CA GLU A 107 20.23 -21.73 5.96
C GLU A 107 20.08 -22.69 7.15
N GLU A 108 19.50 -22.23 8.26
CA GLU A 108 19.24 -23.07 9.44
C GLU A 108 18.36 -24.29 9.09
N ALA A 109 17.30 -24.09 8.29
CA ALA A 109 16.44 -25.18 7.84
C ALA A 109 17.20 -26.18 6.95
N ALA A 110 18.07 -25.71 6.04
CA ALA A 110 18.87 -26.58 5.19
C ALA A 110 19.91 -27.37 6.00
N GLU A 111 20.50 -26.79 7.03
CA GLU A 111 21.41 -27.49 7.95
C GLU A 111 20.69 -28.55 8.80
N GLU A 112 19.47 -28.27 9.26
CA GLU A 112 18.62 -29.23 9.97
C GLU A 112 18.20 -30.41 9.08
N GLU A 113 17.86 -30.16 7.82
CA GLU A 113 17.53 -31.21 6.85
C GLU A 113 18.76 -32.08 6.50
N ALA A 114 19.93 -31.45 6.29
CA ALA A 114 21.17 -32.16 6.00
C ALA A 114 21.68 -33.00 7.18
N THR A 115 21.38 -32.59 8.42
CA THR A 115 21.74 -33.36 9.63
C THR A 115 20.76 -34.49 9.93
N GLN A 116 19.47 -34.36 9.56
CA GLN A 116 18.51 -35.46 9.63
C GLN A 116 18.77 -36.54 8.57
N GLU A 117 19.15 -36.16 7.34
CA GLU A 117 19.44 -37.12 6.27
C GLU A 117 20.66 -37.99 6.60
N LYS A 118 21.69 -37.42 7.26
CA LYS A 118 22.88 -38.19 7.70
C LYS A 118 22.67 -39.09 8.91
N CYS A 119 21.56 -38.98 9.65
CA CYS A 119 21.27 -39.86 10.78
C CYS A 119 20.35 -41.04 10.40
N GLY A 120 19.83 -41.05 9.16
CA GLY A 120 18.95 -42.10 8.64
C GLY A 120 19.63 -43.21 7.82
N GLU A 121 20.92 -43.08 7.50
CA GLU A 121 21.64 -44.02 6.62
C GLU A 121 22.55 -45.02 7.36
N ASP A 122 22.48 -45.07 8.69
CA ASP A 122 23.15 -46.06 9.55
C ASP A 122 22.15 -46.75 10.52
N ALA A 123 21.04 -47.27 10.00
CA ALA A 123 20.10 -48.14 10.73
C ALA A 123 19.78 -49.43 9.97
#